data_AF-A0A842N812-F1
#
_entry.id   AF-A0A842N812-F1
#
_cell.length_a   1.000
_cell.length_b   1.000
_cell.length_c   1.000
_cell.angle_alpha   90.00
_cell.angle_beta   90.00
_cell.angle_gamma   90.00
#
_symmetry.space_group_name_H-M   'P 1'
#
loop_
_entity.id
_entity.type
_entity.pdbx_description
1 polymer ?
#
loop_
_entity_poly.entity_id
_entity_poly.type
_entity_poly.pdbx_seq_one_letter_code
_entity_poly.pdbx_strand_id
1 'polypeptide(L)' 'LDVDLHRKVIKHDCDDWRKGRQTKRMCKHMVKLFMSLPPGQAKRVLGRIWVDLDGWVFE' A
#
# COMPACT_ATOMS: atom_id res chain seq x y z
N LEU A 1 -8.07 -5.19 3.42
CA LEU A 1 -6.77 -4.49 3.30
C LEU A 1 -5.79 -5.15 4.23
N ASP A 2 -4.74 -5.74 3.66
CA ASP A 2 -3.64 -6.37 4.37
C ASP A 2 -2.31 -5.91 3.75
N VAL A 3 -1.28 -5.71 4.56
CA VAL A 3 0.04 -5.21 4.11
C VAL A 3 1.13 -6.08 4.69
N ASP A 4 1.69 -6.96 3.85
CA ASP A 4 2.80 -7.84 4.19
C ASP A 4 4.13 -7.19 3.78
N LEU A 5 4.86 -6.66 4.77
CA LEU A 5 6.14 -6.00 4.55
C LEU A 5 7.27 -6.97 4.18
N HIS A 6 7.15 -8.25 4.55
CA HIS A 6 8.18 -9.26 4.29
C HIS A 6 8.06 -9.77 2.85
N ARG A 7 6.84 -10.08 2.42
CA ARG A 7 6.56 -10.50 1.04
C ARG A 7 6.42 -9.34 0.06
N LYS A 8 6.39 -8.09 0.55
CA LYS A 8 6.12 -6.87 -0.24
C LYS A 8 4.79 -6.95 -0.99
N VAL A 9 3.75 -7.43 -0.31
CA VAL A 9 2.41 -7.59 -0.88
C VAL A 9 1.43 -6.68 -0.17
N ILE A 10 0.63 -5.95 -0.95
CA ILE A 10 -0.55 -5.25 -0.45
C ILE A 10 -1.76 -5.95 -1.04
N LYS A 11 -2.66 -6.44 -0.18
CA LYS A 11 -3.90 -7.12 -0.61
C LYS A 11 -5.12 -6.27 -0.30
N HIS A 12 -5.92 -5.99 -1.30
CA HIS A 12 -7.22 -5.32 -1.12
C HIS A 12 -8.17 -5.63 -2.28
N ASP A 13 -9.46 -5.35 -2.11
CA ASP A 13 -10.46 -5.68 -3.14
C ASP A 13 -11.63 -4.70 -3.18
N CYS A 14 -11.34 -3.38 -3.18
CA CYS A 14 -12.36 -2.38 -3.50
C CYS A 14 -12.28 -1.92 -4.96
N ASP A 15 -13.33 -1.31 -5.48
CA ASP A 15 -13.38 -0.87 -6.89
C ASP A 15 -12.22 0.05 -7.30
N ASP A 16 -11.88 1.03 -6.47
CA ASP A 16 -10.73 1.93 -6.71
C ASP A 16 -9.40 1.18 -6.79
N TRP A 17 -9.26 0.12 -5.99
CA TRP A 17 -8.08 -0.73 -5.96
C TRP A 17 -8.01 -1.62 -7.18
N ARG A 18 -9.10 -2.30 -7.54
CA ARG A 18 -9.17 -3.13 -8.75
C ARG A 18 -8.80 -2.35 -10.01
N LYS A 19 -9.25 -1.08 -10.09
CA LYS A 19 -8.92 -0.14 -11.18
C LYS A 19 -7.51 0.45 -11.08
N GLY A 20 -6.93 0.52 -9.88
CA GLY A 20 -5.67 1.23 -9.60
C GLY A 20 -4.44 0.33 -9.43
N ARG A 21 -4.62 -0.95 -9.09
CA ARG A 21 -3.52 -1.86 -8.73
C ARG A 21 -2.54 -2.11 -9.88
N GLN A 22 -3.03 -2.12 -11.12
CA GLN A 22 -2.19 -2.27 -12.33
C GLN A 22 -1.22 -1.09 -12.52
N THR A 23 -1.59 0.10 -12.04
CA THR A 23 -0.74 1.31 -12.08
C THR A 23 -0.18 1.66 -10.71
N LYS A 24 -0.26 0.72 -9.74
CA LYS A 24 0.19 0.88 -8.35
C LYS A 24 -0.37 2.12 -7.64
N ARG A 25 -1.58 2.51 -8.02
CA ARG A 25 -2.30 3.62 -7.39
C ARG A 25 -2.98 3.13 -6.11
N MET A 26 -2.65 3.77 -5.01
CA MET A 26 -3.29 3.56 -3.71
C MET A 26 -4.75 4.03 -3.73
N CYS A 27 -5.67 3.24 -3.17
CA CYS A 27 -7.07 3.66 -3.01
C CYS A 27 -7.29 4.48 -1.72
N LYS A 28 -8.45 5.11 -1.57
CA LYS A 28 -8.82 5.88 -0.37
C LYS A 28 -8.71 5.09 0.95
N HIS A 29 -8.90 3.77 0.91
CA HIS A 29 -8.77 2.91 2.08
C HIS A 29 -7.32 2.78 2.55
N MET A 30 -6.35 2.82 1.63
CA MET A 30 -4.94 2.83 1.97
C MET A 30 -4.51 4.16 2.56
N VAL A 31 -5.03 5.26 2.01
CA VAL A 31 -4.83 6.59 2.61
C VAL A 31 -5.33 6.57 4.05
N LYS A 32 -6.56 6.08 4.29
CA LYS A 32 -7.11 5.93 5.64
C LYS A 32 -6.23 5.06 6.54
N LEU A 33 -5.72 3.92 6.04
CA LEU A 33 -4.81 3.06 6.81
C LEU A 33 -3.56 3.84 7.24
N PHE A 34 -2.83 4.44 6.31
CA PHE A 34 -1.58 5.13 6.64
C PHE A 34 -1.78 6.36 7.52
N MET A 35 -2.92 7.04 7.41
CA MET A 35 -3.28 8.14 8.31
C MET A 35 -3.68 7.68 9.71
N SER A 36 -4.09 6.42 9.87
CA SER A 36 -4.41 5.84 11.19
C SER A 36 -3.20 5.29 11.93
N LEU A 37 -2.08 5.08 11.23
CA LEU A 37 -0.83 4.62 11.84
C LEU A 37 -0.08 5.77 12.52
N PRO A 38 0.72 5.49 13.57
CA PRO A 38 1.66 6.47 14.09
C PRO A 38 2.53 7.05 12.96
N PRO A 39 2.76 8.38 12.89
CA PRO A 39 3.43 9.01 11.75
C PRO A 39 4.78 8.38 11.38
N GLY A 40 5.57 7.98 12.38
CA GLY A 40 6.84 7.29 12.16
C GLY A 40 6.68 5.92 11.50
N GLN A 41 5.64 5.16 11.85
CA GLN A 41 5.34 3.88 11.23
C GLN A 41 4.86 4.05 9.79
N ALA A 42 3.93 4.98 9.55
CA ALA A 42 3.44 5.30 8.21
C ALA A 42 4.59 5.71 7.28
N LYS A 43 5.46 6.63 7.72
CA LYS A 43 6.64 7.07 6.96
C LYS A 43 7.59 5.93 6.64
N ARG A 44 7.86 5.02 7.59
CA ARG A 44 8.73 3.86 7.34
C ARG A 44 8.16 2.92 6.28
N VAL A 45 6.87 2.59 6.37
CA VAL A 45 6.24 1.67 5.41
C VAL A 45 6.16 2.31 4.02
N LEU A 46 5.65 3.55 3.94
CA LEU A 46 5.57 4.28 2.67
C LEU A 46 6.96 4.50 2.06
N GLY A 47 7.99 4.76 2.85
CA GLY A 47 9.36 4.87 2.38
C GLY A 47 9.90 3.57 1.78
N ARG A 48 9.61 2.41 2.39
CA ARG A 48 9.97 1.10 1.82
C ARG A 48 9.24 0.80 0.51
N ILE A 49 7.99 1.24 0.39
CA ILE A 49 7.22 1.14 -0.86
C ILE A 49 7.80 2.06 -1.92
N TRP A 50 8.15 3.29 -1.56
CA TRP A 50 8.67 4.30 -2.48
C TRP A 50 10.02 3.90 -3.09
N VAL A 51 10.94 3.39 -2.28
CA VAL A 51 12.31 3.03 -2.73
C VAL A 51 12.31 1.86 -3.72
N ASP A 52 11.33 0.96 -3.63
CA ASP A 52 11.28 -0.26 -4.45
C ASP A 52 9.86 -0.53 -4.94
N LEU A 53 9.17 0.48 -5.48
CA LEU A 53 7.76 0.34 -5.89
C LEU A 53 7.57 -0.82 -6.87
N ASP A 54 8.58 -1.13 -7.68
CA ASP A 54 8.58 -2.24 -8.62
C ASP A 54 8.67 -3.63 -8.02
N GLY A 55 9.30 -3.76 -6.86
CA GLY A 55 9.29 -4.99 -6.07
C GLY A 55 8.02 -5.27 -5.28
N TRP A 56 7.04 -4.37 -5.25
CA TRP A 56 5.75 -4.60 -4.55
C TRP A 56 4.67 -5.17 -5.46
N VAL A 57 3.95 -6.16 -4.93
CA VAL A 57 2.77 -6.76 -5.57
C VAL A 57 1.50 -6.14 -4.99
N PHE A 58 0.64 -5.64 -5.87
CA PHE A 58 -0.66 -5.08 -5.52
C PHE A 58 -1.73 -6.08 -5.96
N GLU A 59 -2.26 -6.86 -5.00
CA GLU A 59 -3.27 -7.90 -5.22
C GLU A 59 -4.65 -7.40 -4.84
#